data_AF-A0AAE0YSS6-F1
#
_entry.id   AF-A0AAE0YSS6-F1
#
_cell.length_a   1.000
_cell.length_b   1.000
_cell.length_c   1.000
_cell.angle_alpha   90.00
_cell.angle_beta   90.00
_cell.angle_gamma   90.00
#
_symmetry.space_group_name_H-M   'P 1'
#
loop_
_entity.id
_entity.type
_entity.pdbx_description
1 polymer ?
#
loop_
_entity_poly.entity_id
_entity_poly.type
_entity_poly.pdbx_seq_one_letter_code
_entity_poly.pdbx_strand_id
1 'polypeptide(L)'
;MTNTYLGIRLDPQFNRTRLMLRSVNFELAGVLFEVSKAVNRIFIPFVAEIILIVCVTIMTYKLRQSATIRHSMTSTAIQVDKSVGEEKEENTDIAPGSKLNIRELKVIQSVNMICVLFIIGTSPRCIIEGCDLALKEFGDHVTLYYFLNGMQDLFVALSIAANIIVYYRYNTKYRVTFHKLICFIRNEAVEGKRRVD
;
A
#
# COMPACT_ATOMS: atom_id res chain seq x y z
N MET A 1 -22.54 6.84 -28.95
CA MET A 1 -21.39 6.70 -29.85
C MET A 1 -20.90 8.09 -30.23
N THR A 2 -19.78 8.54 -29.67
CA THR A 2 -19.18 9.84 -30.00
C THR A 2 -18.30 9.69 -31.24
N ASN A 3 -18.69 10.34 -32.33
CA ASN A 3 -17.87 10.39 -33.55
C ASN A 3 -16.64 11.27 -33.31
N THR A 4 -15.52 10.65 -33.01
CA THR A 4 -14.21 11.30 -32.91
C THR A 4 -13.49 11.19 -34.24
N TYR A 5 -13.21 12.32 -34.89
CA TYR A 5 -12.42 12.35 -36.12
C TYR A 5 -11.03 12.90 -35.83
N LEU A 6 -10.03 12.31 -36.48
CA LEU A 6 -8.64 12.74 -36.40
C LEU A 6 -8.46 13.98 -37.28
N GLY A 7 -8.22 15.14 -36.67
CA GLY A 7 -8.03 16.39 -37.39
C GLY A 7 -6.56 16.81 -37.41
N ILE A 8 -6.06 17.19 -38.58
CA ILE A 8 -4.74 17.82 -38.69
C ILE A 8 -4.93 19.34 -38.56
N ARG A 9 -4.28 19.96 -37.57
CA ARG A 9 -4.23 21.42 -37.43
C ARG A 9 -2.78 21.88 -37.57
N LEU A 10 -2.55 22.77 -38.54
CA LEU A 10 -1.27 23.47 -38.65
C LEU A 10 -1.26 24.66 -37.70
N ASP A 11 -0.22 24.75 -36.88
CA ASP A 11 0.01 25.88 -35.99
C ASP A 11 0.96 26.88 -36.67
N PRO A 12 0.48 28.04 -37.14
CA PRO A 12 1.26 28.94 -38.00
C PRO A 12 2.44 29.59 -37.26
N GLN A 13 2.40 29.67 -35.94
CA GLN A 13 3.48 30.26 -35.14
C GLN A 13 4.70 29.35 -35.01
N PHE A 14 4.51 28.03 -35.05
CA PHE A 14 5.59 27.06 -34.82
C PHE A 14 5.86 26.14 -36.02
N ASN A 15 5.10 26.30 -37.11
CA ASN A 15 5.19 25.51 -38.34
C ASN A 15 5.22 23.98 -38.05
N ARG A 16 4.46 23.57 -37.02
CA ARG A 16 4.36 22.18 -36.59
C ARG A 16 2.95 21.68 -36.80
N THR A 17 2.87 20.51 -37.42
CA THR A 17 1.62 19.79 -37.60
C THR A 17 1.32 19.01 -36.33
N ARG A 18 0.26 19.38 -35.60
CA ARG A 18 -0.18 18.62 -34.43
C ARG A 18 -1.43 17.83 -34.78
N LEU A 19 -1.39 16.54 -34.50
CA LEU A 19 -2.54 15.68 -34.59
C LEU A 19 -3.45 16.01 -33.39
N MET A 20 -4.64 16.53 -33.64
CA MET A 20 -5.60 16.85 -32.58
C MET A 20 -6.89 16.06 -32.80
N LEU A 21 -7.35 15.41 -31.74
CA LEU A 21 -8.68 14.83 -31.68
C LEU A 21 -9.68 15.98 -31.59
N ARG A 22 -10.36 16.29 -32.69
CA ARG A 22 -11.38 17.34 -32.72
C ARG A 22 -12.71 16.72 -32.32
N SER A 23 -13.06 16.86 -31.04
CA SER A 23 -14.40 16.54 -30.57
C SER A 23 -15.37 17.62 -31.07
N VAL A 24 -16.45 17.19 -31.74
CA VAL A 24 -17.46 18.09 -32.34
C VAL A 24 -18.24 18.86 -31.27
N ASN A 25 -18.26 18.36 -30.02
CA ASN A 25 -18.93 18.98 -28.89
C ASN A 25 -17.89 19.38 -27.84
N PHE A 26 -17.27 20.55 -28.03
CA PHE A 26 -16.27 21.09 -27.07
C PHE A 26 -16.88 21.26 -25.67
N GLU A 27 -18.13 21.72 -25.58
CA GLU A 27 -18.83 21.87 -24.30
C GLU A 27 -19.12 20.51 -23.63
N LEU A 28 -19.59 19.52 -24.41
CA LEU A 28 -19.85 18.18 -23.87
C LEU A 28 -18.55 17.49 -23.45
N ALA A 29 -17.45 17.72 -24.18
CA ALA A 29 -16.13 17.19 -23.82
C ALA A 29 -15.59 17.83 -22.53
N GLY A 30 -15.83 19.13 -22.31
CA GLY A 30 -15.47 19.81 -21.06
C GLY A 30 -16.21 19.24 -19.86
N VAL A 31 -17.54 19.08 -19.97
CA VAL A 31 -18.36 18.48 -18.90
C VAL A 31 -17.95 17.02 -18.63
N LEU A 32 -17.75 16.22 -19.68
CA LEU A 32 -17.27 14.84 -19.55
C LEU A 32 -15.88 14.77 -18.90
N PHE A 33 -14.99 15.71 -19.19
CA PHE A 33 -13.66 15.76 -18.60
C PHE A 33 -13.73 16.11 -17.11
N GLU A 34 -14.52 17.10 -16.71
CA GLU A 34 -14.72 17.45 -15.29
C GLU A 34 -15.38 16.31 -14.51
N VAL A 35 -16.40 15.66 -15.07
CA VAL A 35 -17.04 14.50 -14.44
C VAL A 35 -16.06 13.33 -14.33
N SER A 36 -15.32 13.02 -15.40
CA SER A 36 -14.29 11.96 -15.38
C SER A 36 -13.19 12.25 -14.36
N LYS A 37 -12.77 13.51 -14.25
CA LYS A 37 -11.80 13.96 -13.27
C LYS A 37 -12.33 13.81 -11.84
N ALA A 38 -13.58 14.20 -11.58
CA ALA A 38 -14.21 14.02 -10.28
C ALA A 38 -14.35 12.53 -9.91
N VAL A 39 -14.81 11.70 -10.84
CA VAL A 39 -14.97 10.25 -10.63
C VAL A 39 -13.62 9.58 -10.38
N ASN A 40 -12.62 9.83 -11.23
CA ASN A 40 -11.32 9.19 -11.08
C ASN A 40 -10.54 9.69 -9.87
N ARG A 41 -10.69 10.97 -9.51
CA ARG A 41 -9.94 11.56 -8.41
C ARG A 41 -10.54 11.24 -7.04
N ILE A 42 -11.87 11.19 -6.94
CA ILE A 42 -12.58 11.03 -5.65
C ILE A 42 -13.15 9.61 -5.50
N PHE A 43 -13.93 9.13 -6.47
CA PHE A 43 -14.65 7.86 -6.32
C PHE A 43 -13.72 6.64 -6.33
N ILE A 44 -12.74 6.60 -7.23
CA ILE A 44 -11.80 5.46 -7.29
C ILE A 44 -11.05 5.25 -5.97
N PRO A 45 -10.36 6.25 -5.39
CA PRO A 45 -9.65 6.04 -4.13
C PRO A 45 -10.60 5.75 -2.97
N PHE A 46 -11.78 6.36 -2.93
CA PHE A 46 -12.75 6.12 -1.86
C PHE A 46 -13.28 4.67 -1.87
N VAL A 47 -13.66 4.15 -3.04
CA VAL A 47 -14.10 2.76 -3.18
C VAL A 47 -12.96 1.79 -2.86
N ALA A 48 -11.73 2.09 -3.33
CA ALA A 48 -10.56 1.27 -3.03
C ALA A 48 -10.27 1.23 -1.52
N GLU A 49 -10.39 2.36 -0.82
CA GLU A 49 -10.21 2.45 0.63
C GLU A 49 -11.25 1.62 1.39
N ILE A 50 -12.53 1.72 1.01
CA ILE A 50 -13.60 0.89 1.60
C ILE A 50 -13.31 -0.60 1.43
N ILE A 51 -12.93 -1.02 0.22
CA ILE A 51 -12.60 -2.42 -0.07
C ILE A 51 -11.43 -2.88 0.81
N LEU A 52 -10.39 -2.06 0.97
CA LEU A 52 -9.25 -2.37 1.82
C LEU A 52 -9.64 -2.48 3.30
N ILE A 53 -10.48 -1.59 3.82
CA ILE A 53 -10.98 -1.64 5.20
C ILE A 53 -11.74 -2.95 5.44
N VAL A 54 -12.65 -3.31 4.54
CA VAL A 54 -13.42 -4.57 4.63
C VAL A 54 -12.48 -5.78 4.58
N CYS A 55 -11.53 -5.79 3.64
CA CYS A 55 -10.55 -6.85 3.49
C CYS A 55 -9.71 -7.05 4.76
N VAL A 56 -9.15 -5.96 5.30
CA VAL A 56 -8.37 -5.94 6.56
C VAL A 56 -9.18 -6.47 7.73
N THR A 57 -10.44 -6.04 7.82
CA THR A 57 -11.34 -6.44 8.89
C THR A 57 -11.59 -7.94 8.85
N ILE A 58 -11.96 -8.49 7.69
CA ILE A 58 -12.17 -9.93 7.49
C ILE A 58 -10.89 -10.71 7.79
N MET A 59 -9.75 -10.26 7.26
CA MET A 59 -8.45 -10.89 7.48
C MET A 59 -8.09 -10.94 8.98
N THR A 60 -8.31 -9.82 9.69
CA THR A 60 -8.04 -9.72 11.13
C THR A 60 -8.97 -10.62 11.94
N TYR A 61 -10.26 -10.71 11.58
CA TYR A 61 -11.20 -11.62 12.23
C TYR A 61 -10.80 -13.09 12.06
N LYS A 62 -10.45 -13.50 10.83
CA LYS A 62 -10.00 -14.86 10.55
C LYS A 62 -8.70 -15.20 11.29
N LEU A 63 -7.78 -14.23 11.40
CA LEU A 63 -6.56 -14.38 12.19
C LEU A 63 -6.86 -14.57 13.69
N ARG A 64 -7.74 -13.76 14.28
CA ARG A 64 -8.15 -13.91 15.69
C ARG A 64 -8.82 -15.24 15.97
N GLN A 65 -9.69 -15.69 15.06
CA GLN A 65 -10.33 -17.00 15.15
C GLN A 65 -9.29 -18.14 15.12
N SER A 66 -8.36 -18.09 14.17
CA SER A 66 -7.28 -19.09 14.06
C SER A 66 -6.35 -19.09 15.29
N ALA A 67 -6.06 -17.91 15.86
CA ALA A 67 -5.26 -17.79 17.08
C ALA A 67 -5.98 -18.37 18.30
N THR A 68 -7.29 -18.07 18.45
CA THR A 68 -8.11 -18.56 19.57
C THR A 68 -8.18 -20.08 19.58
N ILE A 69 -8.40 -20.70 18.42
CA ILE A 69 -8.43 -22.18 18.28
C ILE A 69 -7.11 -22.80 18.74
N ARG A 70 -5.97 -22.19 18.40
CA ARG A 70 -4.66 -22.69 18.84
C ARG A 70 -4.47 -22.56 20.34
N HIS A 71 -4.86 -21.43 20.94
CA HIS A 71 -4.80 -21.28 22.40
C HIS A 71 -5.68 -22.31 23.12
N SER A 72 -6.87 -22.63 22.60
CA SER A 72 -7.71 -23.69 23.18
C SER A 72 -7.10 -25.10 23.03
N MET A 73 -6.43 -25.41 21.92
CA MET A 73 -5.77 -26.71 21.73
C MET A 73 -4.52 -26.86 22.61
N THR A 74 -3.73 -25.80 22.78
CA THR A 74 -2.55 -25.82 23.66
C THR A 74 -2.94 -25.88 25.14
N SER A 75 -4.04 -25.24 25.54
CA SER A 75 -4.52 -25.27 26.94
C SER A 75 -5.05 -26.64 27.35
N THR A 76 -5.60 -27.40 26.39
CA THR A 76 -6.15 -28.75 26.65
C THR A 76 -5.05 -29.81 26.71
N ALA A 77 -3.91 -29.59 26.04
CA ALA A 77 -2.76 -30.51 26.07
C ALA A 77 -1.86 -30.38 27.32
N ILE A 78 -2.00 -29.32 28.13
CA ILE A 78 -1.15 -29.07 29.31
C ILE A 78 -1.82 -29.56 30.62
N GLN A 79 -3.07 -30.04 30.58
CA GLN A 79 -3.77 -30.55 31.77
C GLN A 79 -3.76 -32.08 31.93
N VAL A 80 -3.00 -32.81 31.11
CA VAL A 80 -2.71 -34.23 31.36
C VAL A 80 -1.27 -34.33 31.87
N ASP A 81 -1.12 -34.90 33.07
CA ASP A 81 0.13 -35.25 33.75
C ASP A 81 0.97 -34.12 34.35
N LYS A 82 0.47 -33.57 35.45
CA LYS A 82 1.32 -33.04 36.51
C LYS A 82 1.31 -33.98 37.72
N SER A 83 1.87 -35.18 37.54
CA SER A 83 2.30 -36.02 38.66
C SER A 83 3.53 -36.85 38.28
N VAL A 84 4.66 -36.46 38.89
CA VAL A 84 5.86 -37.26 39.19
C VAL A 84 6.89 -37.45 38.06
N GLY A 85 8.03 -36.78 38.24
CA GLY A 85 9.34 -37.46 38.21
C GLY A 85 10.15 -37.44 36.91
N GLU A 86 11.32 -36.81 37.01
CA GLU A 86 12.60 -37.19 36.40
C GLU A 86 12.84 -36.97 34.88
N GLU A 87 13.85 -36.12 34.65
CA GLU A 87 14.87 -36.15 33.61
C GLU A 87 14.66 -37.12 32.43
N LYS A 88 14.32 -36.56 31.27
CA LYS A 88 14.84 -37.05 29.99
C LYS A 88 14.84 -35.96 28.93
N GLU A 89 16.05 -35.70 28.48
CA GLU A 89 16.41 -35.05 27.23
C GLU A 89 15.74 -35.82 26.08
N GLU A 90 14.60 -35.32 25.60
CA GLU A 90 13.93 -35.88 24.42
C GLU A 90 13.65 -34.74 23.45
N ASN A 91 14.23 -34.88 22.27
CA ASN A 91 13.95 -34.07 21.10
C ASN A 91 12.43 -33.95 20.93
N THR A 92 11.86 -32.83 21.38
CA THR A 92 10.52 -32.43 20.96
C THR A 92 10.58 -32.18 19.46
N ASP A 93 10.30 -33.24 18.71
CA ASP A 93 9.79 -33.17 17.35
C ASP A 93 8.51 -32.35 17.41
N ILE A 94 8.70 -31.03 17.28
CA ILE A 94 7.64 -30.06 17.06
C ILE A 94 6.83 -30.59 15.88
N ALA A 95 5.61 -31.04 16.16
CA ALA A 95 4.67 -31.56 15.20
C ALA A 95 4.78 -30.80 13.86
N PRO A 96 5.00 -31.50 12.72
CA PRO A 96 5.36 -30.89 11.44
C PRO A 96 4.32 -29.88 10.89
N GLY A 97 3.13 -29.82 11.49
CA GLY A 97 2.09 -28.84 11.16
C GLY A 97 2.26 -27.43 11.75
N SER A 98 3.10 -27.22 12.79
CA SER A 98 3.17 -25.90 13.45
C SER A 98 4.05 -24.87 12.70
N LYS A 99 5.11 -25.33 12.03
CA LYS A 99 6.10 -24.46 11.35
C LYS A 99 5.55 -23.78 10.09
N LEU A 100 4.69 -24.46 9.32
CA LEU A 100 4.01 -23.86 8.16
C LEU A 100 3.08 -22.73 8.60
N ASN A 101 2.40 -22.95 9.72
CA ASN A 101 1.39 -22.05 10.24
C ASN A 101 1.95 -20.70 10.75
N ILE A 102 3.20 -20.69 11.26
CA ILE A 102 3.88 -19.45 11.70
C ILE A 102 4.32 -18.61 10.48
N ARG A 103 4.73 -19.25 9.38
CA ARG A 103 5.13 -18.54 8.15
C ARG A 103 3.92 -17.86 7.51
N GLU A 104 2.81 -18.58 7.38
CA GLU A 104 1.56 -18.03 6.86
C GLU A 104 1.07 -16.86 7.73
N LEU A 105 1.09 -17.01 9.06
CA LEU A 105 0.72 -15.93 9.99
C LEU A 105 1.56 -14.66 9.76
N LYS A 106 2.88 -14.79 9.56
CA LYS A 106 3.77 -13.66 9.29
C LYS A 106 3.45 -12.97 7.97
N VAL A 107 3.13 -13.74 6.92
CA VAL A 107 2.73 -13.17 5.62
C VAL A 107 1.44 -12.37 5.79
N ILE A 108 0.43 -12.95 6.42
CA ILE A 108 -0.86 -12.27 6.61
C ILE A 108 -0.68 -11.02 7.50
N GLN A 109 0.12 -11.11 8.57
CA GLN A 109 0.44 -9.95 9.42
C GLN A 109 1.14 -8.83 8.64
N SER A 110 2.04 -9.17 7.71
CA SER A 110 2.72 -8.18 6.87
C SER A 110 1.77 -7.45 5.92
N VAL A 111 0.86 -8.20 5.28
CA VAL A 111 -0.17 -7.64 4.39
C VAL A 111 -1.10 -6.72 5.19
N ASN A 112 -1.52 -7.15 6.38
CA ASN A 112 -2.36 -6.36 7.25
C ASN A 112 -1.70 -5.02 7.64
N MET A 113 -0.40 -5.04 7.98
CA MET A 113 0.34 -3.81 8.30
C MET A 113 0.43 -2.85 7.10
N ILE A 114 0.67 -3.37 5.89
CA ILE A 114 0.70 -2.55 4.67
C ILE A 114 -0.68 -1.91 4.42
N CYS A 115 -1.76 -2.67 4.59
CA CYS A 115 -3.11 -2.14 4.41
C CYS A 115 -3.44 -1.05 5.45
N VAL A 116 -3.05 -1.23 6.73
CA VAL A 116 -3.22 -0.20 7.77
C VAL A 116 -2.42 1.05 7.45
N LEU A 117 -1.17 0.91 6.99
CA LEU A 117 -0.34 2.05 6.55
C LEU A 117 -0.95 2.77 5.35
N PHE A 118 -1.51 2.02 4.41
CA PHE A 118 -2.20 2.60 3.27
C PHE A 118 -3.40 3.42 3.72
N ILE A 119 -4.27 2.88 4.58
CA ILE A 119 -5.43 3.59 5.13
C ILE A 119 -4.99 4.88 5.83
N ILE A 120 -3.98 4.83 6.70
CA ILE A 120 -3.48 6.03 7.38
C ILE A 120 -2.89 7.04 6.39
N GLY A 121 -2.19 6.58 5.35
CA GLY A 121 -1.58 7.43 4.34
C GLY A 121 -2.58 8.09 3.38
N THR A 122 -3.68 7.40 3.05
CA THR A 122 -4.70 7.90 2.11
C THR A 122 -5.87 8.60 2.80
N SER A 123 -6.15 8.30 4.07
CA SER A 123 -7.28 8.88 4.81
C SER A 123 -7.27 10.43 4.82
N PRO A 124 -6.14 11.13 5.06
CA PRO A 124 -6.12 12.60 5.02
C PRO A 124 -6.58 13.16 3.68
N ARG A 125 -6.23 12.48 2.58
CA ARG A 125 -6.65 12.88 1.23
C ARG A 125 -8.15 12.77 1.05
N CYS A 126 -8.74 11.65 1.46
CA CYS A 126 -10.17 11.43 1.35
C CYS A 126 -10.96 12.41 2.24
N ILE A 127 -10.40 12.81 3.39
CA ILE A 127 -10.98 13.85 4.24
C ILE A 127 -10.94 15.21 3.53
N ILE A 128 -9.79 15.62 2.96
CA ILE A 128 -9.66 16.93 2.28
C ILE A 128 -10.61 17.00 1.07
N GLU A 129 -10.61 15.97 0.20
CA GLU A 129 -11.49 15.92 -0.97
C GLU A 129 -12.98 15.83 -0.56
N GLY A 130 -13.29 15.15 0.55
CA GLY A 130 -14.64 15.12 1.11
C GLY A 130 -15.09 16.47 1.68
N CYS A 131 -14.19 17.19 2.36
CA CYS A 131 -14.45 18.53 2.87
C CYS A 131 -14.65 19.52 1.72
N ASP A 132 -13.87 19.44 0.63
CA ASP A 132 -14.03 20.28 -0.56
C ASP A 132 -15.40 20.05 -1.24
N LEU A 133 -15.87 18.80 -1.27
CA LEU A 133 -17.21 18.47 -1.80
C LEU A 133 -18.34 18.95 -0.88
N ALA A 134 -18.16 18.86 0.44
CA ALA A 134 -19.18 19.21 1.42
C ALA A 134 -19.30 20.72 1.66
N LEU A 135 -18.17 21.43 1.66
CA LEU A 135 -18.06 22.85 1.94
C LEU A 135 -17.50 23.55 0.71
N LYS A 136 -18.40 24.07 -0.13
CA LYS A 136 -18.03 24.80 -1.36
C LYS A 136 -17.17 26.05 -1.09
N GLU A 137 -17.19 26.54 0.16
CA GLU A 137 -16.42 27.70 0.64
C GLU A 137 -15.00 27.34 1.12
N PHE A 138 -14.68 26.04 1.27
CA PHE A 138 -13.37 25.61 1.79
C PHE A 138 -12.21 25.96 0.84
N GLY A 139 -12.51 26.10 -0.45
CA GLY A 139 -11.55 26.54 -1.48
C GLY A 139 -11.12 28.00 -1.36
N ASP A 140 -11.84 28.83 -0.60
CA ASP A 140 -11.52 30.25 -0.45
C ASP A 140 -10.33 30.48 0.52
N HIS A 141 -10.08 29.51 1.41
CA HIS A 141 -8.93 29.51 2.32
C HIS A 141 -7.71 28.83 1.69
N VAL A 142 -7.16 29.47 0.66
CA VAL A 142 -6.02 28.98 -0.14
C VAL A 142 -4.83 28.53 0.72
N THR A 143 -4.48 29.27 1.78
CA THR A 143 -3.36 28.92 2.68
C THR A 143 -3.61 27.62 3.45
N LEU A 144 -4.82 27.43 3.97
CA LEU A 144 -5.18 26.21 4.70
C LEU A 144 -5.19 25.00 3.75
N TYR A 145 -5.72 25.19 2.53
CA TYR A 145 -5.73 24.17 1.50
C TYR A 145 -4.31 23.71 1.12
N TYR A 146 -3.36 24.64 0.91
CA TYR A 146 -1.97 24.27 0.64
C TYR A 146 -1.30 23.58 1.82
N PHE A 147 -1.55 24.04 3.04
CA PHE A 147 -1.01 23.40 4.24
C PHE A 147 -1.51 21.96 4.40
N LEU A 148 -2.81 21.73 4.22
CA LEU A 148 -3.42 20.40 4.29
C LEU A 148 -2.89 19.47 3.19
N ASN A 149 -2.73 19.96 1.96
CA ASN A 149 -2.09 19.19 0.89
C ASN A 149 -0.62 18.86 1.20
N GLY A 150 0.14 19.81 1.74
CA GLY A 150 1.52 19.55 2.16
C GLY A 150 1.61 18.49 3.27
N MET A 151 0.70 18.54 4.25
CA MET A 151 0.58 17.49 5.26
C MET A 151 0.22 16.14 4.66
N GLN A 152 -0.71 16.10 3.71
CA GLN A 152 -1.09 14.88 3.01
C GLN A 152 0.13 14.26 2.30
N ASP A 153 0.93 15.07 1.60
CA ASP A 153 2.14 14.59 0.93
C ASP A 153 3.15 14.01 1.93
N LEU A 154 3.26 14.60 3.13
CA LEU A 154 4.07 14.03 4.22
C LEU A 154 3.54 12.67 4.68
N PHE A 155 2.22 12.51 4.85
CA PHE A 155 1.61 11.23 5.21
C PHE A 155 1.85 10.15 4.14
N VAL A 156 1.75 10.53 2.86
CA VAL A 156 2.05 9.62 1.75
C VAL A 156 3.53 9.21 1.78
N ALA A 157 4.45 10.17 1.94
CA ALA A 157 5.88 9.87 2.02
C ALA A 157 6.21 8.96 3.21
N LEU A 158 5.61 9.21 4.38
CA LEU A 158 5.73 8.37 5.57
C LEU A 158 5.16 6.96 5.32
N SER A 159 4.04 6.83 4.60
CA SER A 159 3.44 5.54 4.27
C SER A 159 4.38 4.70 3.38
N ILE A 160 5.05 5.33 2.41
CA ILE A 160 6.02 4.69 1.52
C ILE A 160 7.25 4.25 2.32
N ALA A 161 7.79 5.12 3.16
CA ALA A 161 8.92 4.80 4.02
C ALA A 161 8.60 3.64 4.99
N ALA A 162 7.43 3.69 5.63
CA ALA A 162 6.98 2.64 6.53
C ALA A 162 6.75 1.31 5.80
N ASN A 163 6.23 1.33 4.58
CA ASN A 163 6.08 0.12 3.76
C ASN A 163 7.42 -0.58 3.53
N ILE A 164 8.49 0.16 3.21
CA ILE A 164 9.85 -0.41 3.07
C ILE A 164 10.28 -1.09 4.38
N ILE A 165 10.05 -0.46 5.53
CA ILE A 165 10.38 -1.02 6.85
C ILE A 165 9.59 -2.32 7.11
N VAL A 166 8.30 -2.33 6.79
CA VAL A 166 7.44 -3.52 6.94
C VAL A 166 7.95 -4.66 6.05
N TYR A 167 8.25 -4.39 4.77
CA TYR A 167 8.81 -5.40 3.87
C TYR A 167 10.14 -5.95 4.39
N TYR A 168 11.02 -5.09 4.87
CA TYR A 168 12.29 -5.50 5.45
C TYR A 168 12.09 -6.40 6.68
N ARG A 169 11.16 -6.06 7.58
CA ARG A 169 10.95 -6.82 8.82
C ARG A 169 10.29 -8.18 8.56
N TYR A 170 9.28 -8.24 7.70
CA TYR A 170 8.45 -9.43 7.54
C TYR A 170 8.91 -10.38 6.43
N ASN A 171 9.51 -9.87 5.34
CA ASN A 171 9.93 -10.69 4.21
C ASN A 171 11.40 -11.10 4.33
N THR A 172 11.65 -12.35 4.73
CA THR A 172 13.02 -12.91 4.83
C THR A 172 13.73 -12.97 3.47
N LYS A 173 13.00 -13.28 2.38
CA LYS A 173 13.58 -13.28 1.02
C LYS A 173 14.05 -11.89 0.64
N TYR A 174 13.24 -10.86 0.95
CA TYR A 174 13.58 -9.47 0.70
C TYR A 174 14.89 -9.06 1.42
N ARG A 175 15.04 -9.42 2.70
CA ARG A 175 16.28 -9.14 3.46
C ARG A 175 17.53 -9.76 2.84
N VAL A 176 17.45 -11.02 2.42
CA VAL A 176 18.58 -11.72 1.79
C VAL A 176 18.98 -11.03 0.49
N THR A 177 18.02 -10.68 -0.36
CA THR A 177 18.28 -9.95 -1.61
C THR A 177 18.85 -8.56 -1.35
N PHE A 178 18.31 -7.84 -0.36
CA PHE A 178 18.77 -6.50 0.00
C PHE A 178 20.21 -6.51 0.51
N HIS A 179 20.58 -7.48 1.36
CA HIS A 179 21.97 -7.65 1.79
C HIS A 179 22.92 -7.97 0.64
N LYS A 180 22.50 -8.83 -0.31
CA LYS A 180 23.29 -9.13 -1.51
C LYS A 180 23.53 -7.87 -2.35
N LEU A 181 22.51 -7.04 -2.54
CA LEU A 181 22.61 -5.79 -3.27
C LEU A 181 23.59 -4.81 -2.60
N ILE A 182 23.48 -4.64 -1.28
CA ILE A 182 24.38 -3.76 -0.51
C ILE A 182 25.82 -4.27 -0.58
N CYS A 183 26.05 -5.58 -0.42
CA CYS A 183 27.38 -6.16 -0.56
C CYS A 183 27.94 -5.96 -1.97
N PHE A 184 27.11 -6.10 -3.00
CA PHE A 184 27.51 -5.85 -4.39
C PHE A 184 27.92 -4.39 -4.62
N ILE A 185 27.09 -3.42 -4.22
CA ILE A 185 27.38 -1.99 -4.34
C ILE A 185 28.67 -1.63 -3.58
N ARG A 186 28.85 -2.19 -2.38
CA ARG A 186 30.07 -1.98 -1.59
C ARG A 186 31.31 -2.51 -2.31
N ASN A 187 31.22 -3.66 -2.97
CA ASN A 187 32.34 -4.24 -3.72
C ASN A 187 32.69 -3.39 -4.95
N GLU A 188 31.70 -2.92 -5.71
CA GLU A 188 31.96 -2.02 -6.85
C GLU A 188 32.60 -0.68 -6.41
N ALA A 189 32.16 -0.11 -5.28
CA ALA A 189 32.77 1.10 -4.74
C ALA A 189 34.25 0.91 -4.36
N VAL A 190 34.60 -0.28 -3.86
CA VAL A 190 36.00 -0.63 -3.51
C VAL A 190 36.84 -0.87 -4.77
N GLU A 191 36.30 -1.52 -5.79
CA GLU A 191 37.00 -1.76 -7.06
C GLU A 191 37.19 -0.47 -7.86
N GLY A 192 36.20 0.42 -7.86
CA GLY A 192 36.30 1.74 -8.48
C GLY A 192 37.43 2.58 -7.86
N LYS A 193 37.59 2.51 -6.53
CA LYS A 193 38.68 3.20 -5.83
C LYS A 193 40.06 2.63 -6.20
N ARG A 194 40.15 1.30 -6.39
CA ARG A 194 41.41 0.60 -6.71
C ARG A 194 41.91 0.78 -8.14
N ARG A 195 41.11 1.34 -9.06
CA ARG A 195 41.52 1.66 -10.44
C ARG A 195 42.06 3.08 -10.62
N VAL A 196 41.90 3.92 -9.60
CA VAL A 196 42.30 5.33 -9.63
C VAL A 196 43.64 5.56 -8.91
N ASP A 197 44.05 4.60 -8.07
CA ASP A 197 45.38 4.51 -7.46
C ASP A 197 46.33 3.69 -8.35
#